data_AF-A0A2U1BBL6-F1
#
_entry.id   AF-A0A2U1BBL6-F1
#
_cell.length_a   1.000
_cell.length_b   1.000
_cell.length_c   1.000
_cell.angle_alpha   90.00
_cell.angle_beta   90.00
_cell.angle_gamma   90.00
#
_symmetry.space_group_name_H-M   'P 1'
#
loop_
_entity.id
_entity.type
_entity.pdbx_description
1 polymer ?
#
loop_
_entity_poly.entity_id
_entity_poly.type
_entity_poly.pdbx_seq_one_letter_code
_entity_poly.pdbx_strand_id
1 'polypeptide(L)'
;MNTESFETESQPVCTDEVLTRDLLARIPGKARPYLTPMLTRAIGDLNTDKDLEEQFRVLQDVSQRILKRHSCPAAGDIRKLRKALEIPQRIFGQFTGVSRTSVSHWENERTTPFPPQRAYIHAIAGDSVEGLGAIVAYLKQKRRNSPVGQ
;
A
#
# COMPACT_ATOMS: atom_id res chain seq x y z
N MET A 1 -43.27 3.83 45.56
CA MET A 1 -43.18 2.86 44.45
C MET A 1 -42.16 3.41 43.49
N ASN A 2 -40.95 2.84 43.50
CA ASN A 2 -39.84 3.26 42.66
C ASN A 2 -40.02 2.64 41.26
N THR A 3 -39.92 3.46 40.22
CA THR A 3 -39.73 3.01 38.84
C THR A 3 -38.32 3.36 38.43
N GLU A 4 -37.40 2.39 38.57
CA GLU A 4 -36.10 2.40 37.91
C GLU A 4 -36.31 2.14 36.42
N SER A 5 -36.08 3.16 35.60
CA SER A 5 -35.91 3.00 34.16
C SER A 5 -34.43 2.77 33.88
N PHE A 6 -34.07 1.51 33.62
CA PHE A 6 -32.80 1.15 33.00
C PHE A 6 -32.83 1.60 31.53
N GLU A 7 -32.35 2.81 31.26
CA GLU A 7 -31.92 3.17 29.92
C GLU A 7 -30.62 2.41 29.64
N THR A 8 -30.74 1.31 28.89
CA THR A 8 -29.56 0.63 28.34
C THR A 8 -29.07 1.50 27.19
N GLU A 9 -28.18 2.45 27.49
CA GLU A 9 -27.41 3.16 26.48
C GLU A 9 -26.67 2.12 25.62
N SER A 10 -27.17 1.92 24.40
CA SER A 10 -26.42 1.25 23.34
C SER A 10 -25.13 2.02 23.10
N GLN A 11 -24.04 1.55 23.69
CA GLN A 11 -22.70 2.01 23.34
C GLN A 11 -22.45 1.73 21.85
N PRO A 12 -22.03 2.73 21.04
CA PRO A 12 -21.56 2.45 19.70
C PRO A 12 -20.25 1.66 19.81
N VAL A 13 -20.36 0.37 19.48
CA VAL A 13 -19.29 -0.61 19.37
C VAL A 13 -18.26 -0.13 18.33
N CYS A 14 -16.97 -0.17 18.73
CA CYS A 14 -15.76 -0.05 17.92
C CYS A 14 -15.76 0.99 16.79
N THR A 15 -15.15 2.15 17.04
CA THR A 15 -14.70 3.03 15.96
C THR A 15 -13.47 2.39 15.29
N ASP A 16 -13.72 1.48 14.35
CA ASP A 16 -12.72 1.15 13.34
C ASP A 16 -12.33 2.47 12.64
N GLU A 17 -11.05 2.84 12.67
CA GLU A 17 -10.62 4.17 12.23
C GLU A 17 -10.61 4.25 10.70
N VAL A 18 -11.36 5.21 10.14
CA VAL A 18 -11.34 5.49 8.70
C VAL A 18 -9.98 6.13 8.33
N LEU A 19 -9.27 5.57 7.33
CA LEU A 19 -8.09 6.23 6.74
C LEU A 19 -8.49 7.64 6.25
N THR A 20 -7.87 8.68 6.82
CA THR A 20 -8.12 10.07 6.44
C THR A 20 -7.21 10.53 5.30
N ARG A 21 -7.65 11.55 4.54
CA ARG A 21 -6.82 12.17 3.48
C ARG A 21 -5.49 12.71 4.01
N ASP A 22 -5.41 13.07 5.28
CA ASP A 22 -4.19 13.56 5.93
C ASP A 22 -3.08 12.49 6.01
N LEU A 23 -3.43 11.21 5.95
CA LEU A 23 -2.43 10.14 5.84
C LEU A 23 -1.64 10.21 4.52
N LEU A 24 -2.25 10.66 3.43
CA LEU A 24 -1.55 10.84 2.15
C LEU A 24 -0.44 11.90 2.25
N ALA A 25 -0.61 12.89 3.13
CA ALA A 25 0.39 13.92 3.36
C ALA A 25 1.66 13.37 4.03
N ARG A 26 1.56 12.25 4.76
CA ARG A 26 2.69 11.59 5.46
C ARG A 26 3.55 10.71 4.57
N ILE A 27 3.07 10.39 3.36
CA ILE A 27 3.83 9.59 2.40
C ILE A 27 4.94 10.47 1.79
N PRO A 28 6.18 9.95 1.68
CA PRO A 28 7.24 10.61 0.93
C PRO A 28 6.77 10.99 -0.48
N GLY A 29 7.12 12.19 -0.94
CA GLY A 29 6.62 12.72 -2.22
C GLY A 29 6.90 11.80 -3.42
N LYS A 30 8.01 11.05 -3.37
CA LYS A 30 8.39 10.07 -4.40
C LYS A 30 7.50 8.83 -4.42
N ALA A 31 7.05 8.36 -3.26
CA ALA A 31 6.20 7.17 -3.12
C ALA A 31 4.72 7.45 -3.33
N ARG A 32 4.29 8.70 -3.09
CA ARG A 32 2.90 9.15 -3.22
C ARG A 32 2.23 8.73 -4.53
N PRO A 33 2.79 8.98 -5.74
CA PRO A 33 2.12 8.61 -6.99
C PRO A 33 1.86 7.10 -7.13
N TYR A 34 2.68 6.25 -6.52
CA TYR A 34 2.57 4.80 -6.59
C TYR A 34 1.55 4.26 -5.58
N LEU A 35 1.48 4.88 -4.40
CA LEU A 35 0.64 4.43 -3.29
C LEU A 35 -0.76 5.08 -3.30
N THR A 36 -0.92 6.26 -3.92
CA THR A 36 -2.21 6.95 -3.97
C THR A 36 -3.35 6.08 -4.51
N PRO A 37 -3.21 5.33 -5.61
CA PRO A 37 -4.29 4.50 -6.12
C PRO A 37 -4.77 3.46 -5.10
N MET A 38 -3.82 2.73 -4.50
CA MET A 38 -4.08 1.75 -3.46
C MET A 38 -4.74 2.39 -2.23
N LEU A 39 -4.18 3.49 -1.73
CA LEU A 39 -4.67 4.13 -0.51
C LEU A 39 -6.01 4.83 -0.70
N THR A 40 -6.27 5.39 -1.88
CA THR A 40 -7.55 6.07 -2.16
C THR A 40 -8.71 5.09 -2.13
N ARG A 41 -8.48 3.84 -2.56
CA ARG A 41 -9.47 2.78 -2.45
C ARG A 41 -9.69 2.32 -1.01
N ALA A 42 -8.64 2.37 -0.21
CA ALA A 42 -8.66 2.01 1.21
C ALA A 42 -9.25 3.11 2.11
N ILE A 43 -9.35 4.36 1.63
CA ILE A 43 -10.02 5.45 2.33
C ILE A 43 -11.53 5.17 2.39
N GLY A 44 -12.08 5.02 3.60
CA GLY A 44 -13.51 4.88 3.84
C GLY A 44 -13.99 3.46 4.19
N ASP A 45 -13.13 2.44 4.11
CA ASP A 45 -13.48 1.06 4.47
C ASP A 45 -12.94 0.71 5.88
N LEU A 46 -13.76 0.11 6.73
CA LEU A 46 -13.47 -0.08 8.17
C LEU A 46 -12.58 -1.31 8.46
N ASN A 47 -12.31 -2.16 7.45
CA ASN A 47 -11.37 -3.29 7.59
C ASN A 47 -9.91 -2.95 7.21
N THR A 48 -9.64 -1.67 6.94
CA THR A 48 -8.44 -1.23 6.22
C THR A 48 -7.13 -1.46 6.96
N ASP A 49 -7.09 -1.45 8.29
CA ASP A 49 -5.82 -1.59 9.02
C ASP A 49 -5.18 -2.97 8.82
N LYS A 50 -5.98 -4.04 8.94
CA LYS A 50 -5.50 -5.41 8.72
C LYS A 50 -5.16 -5.64 7.25
N ASP A 51 -6.01 -5.14 6.35
CA ASP A 51 -5.77 -5.26 4.92
C ASP A 51 -4.52 -4.50 4.48
N LEU A 52 -4.27 -3.32 5.06
CA LEU A 52 -3.09 -2.50 4.77
C LEU A 52 -1.82 -3.10 5.37
N GLU A 53 -1.89 -3.74 6.54
CA GLU A 53 -0.78 -4.53 7.08
C GLU A 53 -0.47 -5.75 6.21
N GLU A 54 -1.48 -6.47 5.72
CA GLU A 54 -1.29 -7.62 4.82
C GLU A 54 -0.73 -7.17 3.47
N GLN A 55 -1.26 -6.08 2.89
CA GLN A 55 -0.73 -5.49 1.66
C GLN A 55 0.71 -5.02 1.87
N PHE A 56 1.03 -4.42 3.01
CA PHE A 56 2.40 -4.05 3.34
C PHE A 56 3.32 -5.27 3.41
N ARG A 57 2.87 -6.38 4.02
CA ARG A 57 3.64 -7.63 4.06
C ARG A 57 3.92 -8.17 2.65
N VAL A 58 2.91 -8.22 1.79
CA VAL A 58 3.06 -8.67 0.40
C VAL A 58 4.00 -7.75 -0.38
N LEU A 59 3.81 -6.45 -0.27
CA LEU A 59 4.63 -5.45 -0.95
C LEU A 59 6.09 -5.51 -0.48
N GLN A 60 6.33 -5.68 0.83
CA GLN A 60 7.66 -5.80 1.41
C GLN A 60 8.37 -7.04 0.88
N ASP A 61 7.72 -8.21 0.90
CA ASP A 61 8.27 -9.47 0.41
C ASP A 61 8.66 -9.39 -1.08
N VAL A 62 7.77 -8.88 -1.92
CA VAL A 62 8.04 -8.70 -3.36
C VAL A 62 9.16 -7.70 -3.59
N SER A 63 9.15 -6.57 -2.89
CA SER A 63 10.16 -5.52 -3.05
C SER A 63 11.54 -6.01 -2.61
N GLN A 64 11.64 -6.79 -1.54
CA GLN A 64 12.90 -7.43 -1.13
C GLN A 64 13.45 -8.38 -2.20
N ARG A 65 12.60 -9.20 -2.83
CA ARG A 65 13.03 -10.05 -3.95
C ARG A 65 13.54 -9.23 -5.13
N ILE A 66 12.88 -8.13 -5.45
CA ILE A 66 13.30 -7.22 -6.52
C ILE A 66 14.64 -6.57 -6.17
N LEU A 67 14.76 -5.95 -4.99
CA LEU A 67 15.95 -5.23 -4.56
C LEU A 67 17.19 -6.14 -4.42
N LYS A 68 17.01 -7.41 -4.01
CA LYS A 68 18.10 -8.41 -3.95
C LYS A 68 18.62 -8.79 -5.34
N ARG A 69 17.79 -8.70 -6.39
CA ARG A 69 18.16 -8.99 -7.77
C ARG A 69 18.63 -7.72 -8.47
N HIS A 70 19.86 -7.29 -8.18
CA HIS A 70 20.44 -6.06 -8.75
C HIS A 70 20.49 -6.01 -10.29
N SER A 71 20.49 -7.17 -10.96
CA SER A 71 20.69 -7.25 -12.41
C SER A 71 19.40 -7.21 -13.22
N CYS A 72 18.33 -7.91 -12.80
CA CYS A 72 17.03 -7.91 -13.48
C CYS A 72 15.91 -8.42 -12.56
N PRO A 73 14.83 -7.66 -12.36
CA PRO A 73 13.62 -8.14 -11.68
C PRO A 73 13.00 -9.32 -12.44
N ALA A 74 12.44 -10.29 -11.72
CA ALA A 74 11.71 -11.40 -12.32
C ALA A 74 10.35 -10.94 -12.88
N ALA A 75 9.87 -11.55 -13.96
CA ALA A 75 8.54 -11.26 -14.53
C ALA A 75 7.41 -11.38 -13.48
N GLY A 76 7.43 -12.47 -12.72
CA GLY A 76 6.48 -12.70 -11.64
C GLY A 76 6.54 -11.64 -10.54
N ASP A 77 7.74 -11.13 -10.22
CA ASP A 77 7.91 -10.09 -9.20
C ASP A 77 7.43 -8.72 -9.70
N ILE A 78 7.70 -8.36 -10.95
CA ILE A 78 7.17 -7.14 -11.58
C ILE A 78 5.64 -7.15 -11.52
N ARG A 79 5.02 -8.28 -11.89
CA ARG A 79 3.56 -8.44 -11.87
C ARG A 79 3.00 -8.34 -10.44
N LYS A 80 3.64 -8.98 -9.47
CA LYS A 80 3.23 -8.94 -8.07
C LYS A 80 3.37 -7.53 -7.49
N LEU A 81 4.47 -6.83 -7.77
CA LEU A 81 4.69 -5.45 -7.33
C LEU A 81 3.57 -4.56 -7.85
N ARG A 82 3.30 -4.62 -9.16
CA ARG A 82 2.24 -3.82 -9.79
C ARG A 82 0.88 -4.10 -9.17
N LYS A 83 0.54 -5.38 -8.94
CA LYS A 83 -0.74 -5.77 -8.33
C LYS A 83 -0.86 -5.34 -6.87
N ALA A 84 0.22 -5.43 -6.09
CA ALA A 84 0.24 -4.97 -4.70
C ALA A 84 0.02 -3.46 -4.59
N LEU A 85 0.53 -2.69 -5.57
CA LEU A 85 0.25 -1.26 -5.70
C LEU A 85 -1.13 -0.93 -6.29
N GLU A 86 -1.90 -1.95 -6.66
CA GLU A 86 -3.21 -1.84 -7.32
C GLU A 86 -3.23 -0.97 -8.59
N ILE A 87 -2.10 -0.85 -9.28
CA ILE A 87 -2.00 -0.01 -10.47
C ILE A 87 -2.19 -0.79 -11.78
N PRO A 88 -2.90 -0.24 -12.78
CA PRO A 88 -2.98 -0.83 -14.11
C PRO A 88 -1.62 -0.87 -14.82
N GLN A 89 -1.42 -1.82 -15.75
CA GLN A 89 -0.20 -1.91 -16.58
C GLN A 89 0.12 -0.59 -17.31
N ARG A 90 -0.91 0.17 -17.72
CA ARG A 90 -0.76 1.49 -18.35
C ARG A 90 -0.07 2.49 -17.43
N ILE A 91 -0.51 2.56 -16.17
CA ILE A 91 0.04 3.47 -15.17
C ILE A 91 1.46 3.05 -14.79
N PHE A 92 1.69 1.75 -14.62
CA PHE A 92 3.04 1.23 -14.39
C PHE A 92 4.00 1.55 -15.55
N GLY A 93 3.52 1.47 -16.79
CA GLY A 93 4.26 1.88 -17.97
C GLY A 93 4.64 3.35 -17.96
N GLN A 94 3.72 4.23 -17.55
CA GLN A 94 4.02 5.66 -17.39
C GLN A 94 5.15 5.91 -16.38
N PHE A 95 5.15 5.22 -15.23
CA PHE A 95 6.21 5.35 -14.23
C PHE A 95 7.57 4.82 -14.67
N THR A 96 7.58 3.88 -15.62
CA THR A 96 8.81 3.26 -16.15
C THR A 96 9.20 3.80 -17.53
N GLY A 97 8.46 4.77 -18.06
CA GLY A 97 8.71 5.38 -19.38
C GLY A 97 8.47 4.45 -20.57
N VAL A 98 7.57 3.46 -20.45
CA VAL A 98 7.26 2.50 -21.51
C VAL A 98 5.77 2.33 -21.76
N SER A 99 5.43 1.64 -22.86
CA SER A 99 4.03 1.33 -23.18
C SER A 99 3.44 0.26 -22.25
N ARG A 100 2.10 0.24 -22.13
CA ARG A 100 1.37 -0.87 -21.49
C ARG A 100 1.78 -2.24 -22.06
N THR A 101 1.98 -2.32 -23.38
CA THR A 101 2.34 -3.56 -24.08
C THR A 101 3.71 -4.06 -23.63
N SER A 102 4.68 -3.16 -23.46
CA SER A 102 6.01 -3.48 -22.93
C SER A 102 5.93 -4.06 -21.52
N VAL A 103 5.12 -3.46 -20.65
CA VAL A 103 4.88 -4.01 -19.30
C VAL A 103 4.25 -5.40 -19.37
N SER A 104 3.25 -5.59 -20.24
CA SER A 104 2.64 -6.91 -20.45
C SER A 104 3.67 -7.96 -20.91
N HIS A 105 4.58 -7.59 -21.82
CA HIS A 105 5.64 -8.48 -22.25
C HIS A 105 6.61 -8.85 -21.14
N TRP A 106 6.98 -7.90 -20.26
CA TRP A 106 7.80 -8.18 -19.09
C TRP A 106 7.10 -9.12 -18.10
N GLU A 107 5.81 -8.91 -17.83
CA GLU A 107 5.03 -9.74 -16.89
C GLU A 107 4.80 -11.18 -17.37
N ASN A 108 4.93 -11.42 -18.67
CA ASN A 108 4.71 -12.73 -19.30
C ASN A 108 6.00 -13.31 -19.92
N GLU A 109 7.17 -12.84 -19.48
CA GLU A 109 8.48 -13.37 -19.87
C GLU A 109 8.77 -13.29 -21.39
N ARG A 110 8.06 -12.44 -22.13
CA ARG A 110 8.28 -12.23 -23.57
C ARG A 110 9.49 -11.36 -23.85
N THR A 111 9.76 -10.40 -22.96
CA THR A 111 10.94 -9.52 -23.02
C THR A 111 11.40 -9.19 -21.59
N THR A 112 12.59 -8.60 -21.45
CA THR A 112 13.08 -8.12 -20.16
C THR A 112 13.18 -6.59 -20.15
N PRO A 113 13.07 -5.93 -18.98
CA PRO A 113 13.29 -4.49 -18.88
C PRO A 113 14.73 -4.12 -19.23
N PHE A 114 14.94 -2.99 -19.91
CA PHE A 114 16.28 -2.43 -20.13
C PHE A 114 16.82 -1.76 -18.86
N PRO A 115 18.14 -1.48 -18.76
CA PRO A 115 18.74 -0.95 -17.53
C PRO A 115 18.05 0.28 -16.91
N PRO A 116 17.60 1.31 -17.68
CA PRO A 116 16.87 2.44 -17.11
C PRO A 116 15.54 2.01 -16.47
N GLN A 117 14.80 1.12 -17.13
CA GLN A 117 13.53 0.58 -16.64
C GLN A 117 13.73 -0.27 -15.37
N ARG A 118 14.82 -1.01 -15.28
CA ARG A 118 15.18 -1.75 -14.06
C ARG A 118 15.38 -0.78 -12.90
N ALA A 119 16.13 0.30 -13.11
CA ALA A 119 16.34 1.33 -12.09
C ALA A 119 15.00 1.93 -11.61
N TYR A 120 14.07 2.23 -12.53
CA TYR A 120 12.73 2.67 -12.14
C TYR A 120 11.95 1.62 -11.34
N ILE A 121 11.99 0.35 -11.74
CA ILE A 121 11.32 -0.73 -11.00
C ILE A 121 11.90 -0.88 -9.59
N HIS A 122 13.22 -0.78 -9.43
CA HIS A 122 13.87 -0.80 -8.12
C HIS A 122 13.48 0.42 -7.27
N ALA A 123 13.43 1.62 -7.86
CA ALA A 123 13.00 2.83 -7.17
C ALA A 123 11.55 2.71 -6.69
N ILE A 124 10.63 2.27 -7.56
CA ILE A 124 9.23 2.04 -7.19
C ILE A 124 9.15 1.03 -6.02
N ALA A 125 9.88 -0.08 -6.08
CA ALA A 125 9.89 -1.07 -5.01
C ALA A 125 10.39 -0.49 -3.68
N GLY A 126 11.50 0.26 -3.69
CA GLY A 126 12.06 0.89 -2.50
C GLY A 126 11.13 1.95 -1.90
N ASP A 127 10.74 2.92 -2.72
CA ASP A 127 9.91 4.05 -2.31
C ASP A 127 8.55 3.58 -1.76
N SER A 128 7.95 2.55 -2.37
CA SER A 128 6.65 2.04 -1.95
C SER A 128 6.69 1.37 -0.58
N VAL A 129 7.76 0.62 -0.28
CA VAL A 129 7.95 0.01 1.04
C VAL A 129 8.21 1.08 2.10
N GLU A 130 9.05 2.08 1.79
CA GLU A 130 9.30 3.19 2.71
C GLU A 130 8.00 3.94 3.03
N GLY A 131 7.24 4.32 1.99
CA GLY A 131 6.02 5.10 2.14
C GLY A 131 4.91 4.35 2.87
N LEU A 132 4.66 3.09 2.52
CA LEU A 132 3.63 2.30 3.19
C LEU A 132 4.05 1.89 4.60
N GLY A 133 5.34 1.63 4.82
CA GLY A 133 5.90 1.36 6.14
C GLY A 133 5.72 2.53 7.11
N ALA A 134 5.91 3.77 6.64
CA ALA A 134 5.65 4.97 7.43
C ALA A 134 4.17 5.08 7.87
N ILE A 135 3.23 4.73 6.98
CA ILE A 135 1.79 4.70 7.31
C ILE A 135 1.50 3.62 8.36
N VAL A 136 1.96 2.39 8.14
CA VAL A 136 1.73 1.27 9.08
C VAL A 136 2.30 1.59 10.45
N ALA A 137 3.52 2.14 10.51
CA ALA A 137 4.15 2.53 11.77
C ALA A 137 3.35 3.61 12.50
N TYR A 138 2.84 4.61 11.77
CA TYR A 138 1.98 5.64 12.33
C TYR A 138 0.68 5.07 12.90
N LEU A 139 -0.03 4.21 12.16
CA LEU A 139 -1.26 3.58 12.64
C LEU A 139 -1.00 2.73 13.89
N LYS A 140 0.12 2.00 13.93
CA LYS A 140 0.55 1.26 15.14
C LYS A 140 0.84 2.16 16.33
N GLN A 141 1.50 3.29 16.12
CA GLN A 141 1.82 4.24 17.19
C GLN A 141 0.56 4.94 17.70
N LYS A 142 -0.34 5.34 16.80
CA LYS A 142 -1.62 5.94 17.16
C LYS A 142 -2.45 4.99 18.02
N ARG A 143 -2.54 3.71 17.66
CA ARG A 143 -3.20 2.66 18.49
C ARG A 143 -2.61 2.54 19.90
N ARG A 144 -1.29 2.66 20.05
CA ARG A 144 -0.62 2.61 21.37
C ARG A 144 -0.89 3.85 22.22
N ASN A 145 -1.11 5.00 21.57
CA ASN A 145 -1.32 6.29 22.22
C ASN A 145 -2.80 6.63 22.44
N SER A 146 -3.73 5.92 21.79
CA SER A 146 -5.16 6.02 22.10
C SER A 146 -5.40 5.39 23.48
N PRO A 147 -5.78 6.18 24.50
CA PRO A 147 -6.16 5.61 25.78
C PRO A 147 -7.44 4.82 25.55
N VAL A 148 -7.37 3.50 25.75
CA VAL A 148 -8.56 2.68 25.98
C VAL A 148 -9.29 3.34 27.16
N GLY A 149 -10.55 3.68 26.95
CA GLY A 149 -11.38 4.41 27.91
C GLY A 149 -11.28 3.84 29.32
N GLN A 150 -11.01 4.73 30.27
CA GLN A 150 -11.57 4.65 31.62
C GLN A 150 -13.04 5.05 31.58
#